data_AF-A0A0X3U5T4-F1
#
_entry.id   AF-A0A0X3U5T4-F1
#
_cell.length_a   1.000
_cell.length_b   1.000
_cell.length_c   1.000
_cell.angle_alpha   90.00
_cell.angle_beta   90.00
_cell.angle_gamma   90.00
#
_symmetry.space_group_name_H-M   'P 1'
#
loop_
_entity.id
_entity.type
_entity.pdbx_description
1 polymer ?
#
loop_
_entity_poly.entity_id
_entity_poly.type
_entity_poly.pdbx_seq_one_letter_code
_entity_poly.pdbx_strand_id
1 'polypeptide(L)'
;MEKPHFRAALLHPRYWPTWLLFGLWYLVAQLPYRWQLGIGRLLGRLMLRLAPSRRTIAERNLALCFPEKSESERSALLRRNFESNGIALMETGMAWFRSSRWLRKRFTIEGLEHLQGPAERGQGVVMLAMHFTTLEIGAQFMSLSHPVDGMYRPHKNPVYDYMQRKGRERHGADSEVFQRKDVRGMLRALKRGRAVWYAPDQDYGIKQGVFAPLFGQPAATVTGTSRFARVGRAQVVPYIVTRLEEGAGYRVKIYPPIEEIPSGDELKDAVLVNQFVEARMRENPEQYMWVHRRFKTRPPGEPGIYDGVRKRKKKRRKVAG
;
A
#
# COMPACT_ATOMS: atom_id res chain seq x y z
N MET A 1 10.62 -17.21 7.33
CA MET A 1 11.84 -16.45 7.71
C MET A 1 11.95 -16.45 9.22
N GLU A 2 13.16 -16.44 9.80
CA GLU A 2 13.32 -16.27 11.26
C GLU A 2 12.70 -14.95 11.73
N LYS A 3 12.02 -14.96 12.89
CA LYS A 3 11.44 -13.77 13.53
C LYS A 3 12.53 -12.70 13.79
N PRO A 4 12.19 -11.41 13.85
CA PRO A 4 13.18 -10.36 14.10
C PRO A 4 13.70 -10.49 15.54
N HIS A 5 14.92 -11.01 15.69
CA HIS A 5 15.60 -11.05 16.97
C HIS A 5 16.46 -9.80 17.15
N PHE A 6 16.36 -9.20 18.35
CA PHE A 6 17.25 -8.10 18.71
C PHE A 6 18.69 -8.61 18.76
N ARG A 7 19.62 -7.84 18.17
CA ARG A 7 21.06 -8.13 18.20
C ARG A 7 21.77 -6.97 18.88
N ALA A 8 22.72 -7.26 19.77
CA ALA A 8 23.50 -6.22 20.47
C ALA A 8 24.19 -5.25 19.49
N ALA A 9 24.56 -5.72 18.29
CA ALA A 9 25.10 -4.89 17.21
C ALA A 9 24.19 -3.71 16.79
N LEU A 10 22.88 -3.78 17.07
CA LEU A 10 21.93 -2.70 16.83
C LEU A 10 22.11 -1.50 17.79
N LEU A 11 22.83 -1.66 18.90
CA LEU A 11 23.12 -0.60 19.88
C LEU A 11 24.34 0.25 19.52
N HIS A 12 25.08 -0.12 18.47
CA HIS A 12 26.27 0.63 18.04
C HIS A 12 25.95 2.13 17.83
N PRO A 13 26.80 3.07 18.28
CA PRO A 13 26.53 4.52 18.24
C PRO A 13 26.05 5.07 16.89
N ARG A 14 26.56 4.51 15.78
CA ARG A 14 26.10 4.80 14.41
C ARG A 14 24.58 4.68 14.20
N TYR A 15 23.86 3.93 15.03
CA TYR A 15 22.42 3.73 14.94
C TYR A 15 21.61 4.54 15.97
N TRP A 16 22.25 5.26 16.90
CA TRP A 16 21.55 6.06 17.90
C TRP A 16 20.58 7.10 17.29
N PRO A 17 20.90 7.80 16.18
CA PRO A 17 19.92 8.68 15.55
C PRO A 17 18.66 7.95 15.08
N THR A 18 18.79 6.70 14.64
CA THR A 18 17.64 5.89 14.22
C THR A 18 16.79 5.47 15.43
N TRP A 19 17.43 5.08 16.53
CA TRP A 19 16.72 4.79 17.78
C TRP A 19 16.01 6.01 18.36
N LEU A 20 16.66 7.17 18.39
CA LEU A 20 16.05 8.42 18.83
C LEU A 20 14.84 8.79 17.98
N LEU A 21 14.93 8.63 16.65
CA LEU A 21 13.80 8.83 15.75
C LEU A 21 12.63 7.90 16.09
N PHE A 22 12.89 6.62 16.34
CA PHE A 22 11.85 5.67 16.74
C PHE A 22 11.28 5.95 18.13
N GLY A 23 12.11 6.40 19.09
CA GLY A 23 11.66 6.83 20.42
C GLY A 23 10.72 8.03 20.33
N LEU A 24 11.08 9.06 19.56
CA LEU A 24 10.21 10.21 19.32
C LEU A 24 8.92 9.80 18.61
N TRP A 25 9.02 8.93 17.60
CA TRP A 25 7.85 8.46 16.87
C TRP A 25 6.91 7.64 17.76
N TYR A 26 7.45 6.83 18.67
CA TYR A 26 6.69 6.11 19.69
C TYR A 26 5.90 7.08 20.58
N LEU A 27 6.54 8.15 21.07
CA LEU A 27 5.89 9.18 21.89
C LEU A 27 4.75 9.88 21.12
N VAL A 28 5.01 10.29 19.88
CA VAL A 28 3.98 10.90 19.02
C VAL A 28 2.83 9.94 18.76
N ALA A 29 3.12 8.66 18.54
CA ALA A 29 2.09 7.64 18.35
C ALA A 29 1.21 7.46 19.61
N GLN A 30 1.69 7.84 20.80
CA GLN A 30 0.91 7.79 22.05
C GLN A 30 -0.09 8.94 22.21
N LEU A 31 -0.02 10.01 21.42
CA LEU A 31 -0.93 11.15 21.48
C LEU A 31 -2.39 10.77 21.13
N PRO A 32 -3.40 11.55 21.58
CA PRO A 32 -4.80 11.33 21.20
C PRO A 32 -5.00 11.22 19.68
N TYR A 33 -5.95 10.39 19.24
CA TYR A 33 -6.14 10.10 17.81
C TYR A 33 -6.34 11.37 16.97
N ARG A 34 -7.17 12.31 17.43
CA ARG A 34 -7.43 13.58 16.72
C ARG A 34 -6.16 14.43 16.57
N TRP A 35 -5.26 14.39 17.55
CA TRP A 35 -3.99 15.12 17.50
C TRP A 35 -3.05 14.51 16.46
N GLN A 36 -2.97 13.17 16.43
CA GLN A 36 -2.21 12.46 15.40
C GLN A 36 -2.73 12.79 14.00
N LEU A 37 -4.05 12.84 13.79
CA LEU A 37 -4.61 13.28 12.51
C LEU A 37 -4.22 14.73 12.17
N GLY A 38 -4.31 15.65 13.14
CA GLY A 38 -3.90 17.05 12.96
C GLY A 38 -2.43 17.20 12.58
N ILE A 39 -1.53 16.53 13.30
CA ILE A 39 -0.09 16.48 13.01
C ILE A 39 0.13 15.90 11.61
N GLY A 40 -0.54 14.80 11.27
CA GLY A 40 -0.48 14.18 9.95
C GLY A 40 -0.86 15.15 8.83
N ARG A 41 -1.97 15.90 8.96
CA ARG A 41 -2.38 16.90 7.97
C ARG A 41 -1.32 18.00 7.82
N LEU A 42 -0.79 18.51 8.93
CA LEU A 42 0.26 19.54 8.91
C LEU A 42 1.53 19.03 8.19
N LEU A 43 1.98 17.83 8.52
CA LEU A 43 3.12 17.20 7.86
C LEU A 43 2.87 17.01 6.36
N GLY A 44 1.66 16.60 5.98
CA GLY A 44 1.25 16.49 4.59
C GLY A 44 1.33 17.81 3.82
N ARG A 45 0.80 18.89 4.40
CA ARG A 45 0.90 20.26 3.83
C ARG A 45 2.35 20.72 3.69
N LEU A 46 3.21 20.39 4.65
CA LEU A 46 4.63 20.68 4.58
C LEU A 46 5.31 19.88 3.46
N MET A 47 5.02 18.57 3.35
CA MET A 47 5.51 17.71 2.27
C MET A 47 5.09 18.22 0.88
N LEU A 48 3.88 18.75 0.75
CA LEU A 48 3.40 19.35 -0.50
C LEU A 48 4.30 20.51 -0.96
N ARG A 49 4.85 21.29 -0.03
CA ARG A 49 5.78 22.39 -0.32
C ARG A 49 7.22 21.90 -0.53
N LEU A 50 7.69 20.97 0.30
CA LEU A 50 9.10 20.56 0.33
C LEU A 50 9.47 19.43 -0.65
N ALA A 51 8.49 18.67 -1.18
CA ALA A 51 8.72 17.53 -2.06
C ALA A 51 8.22 17.78 -3.51
N PRO A 52 8.80 18.74 -4.26
CA PRO A 52 8.28 19.16 -5.58
C PRO A 52 8.22 18.02 -6.58
N SER A 53 9.16 17.07 -6.52
CA SER A 53 9.13 15.90 -7.41
C SER A 53 7.95 14.98 -7.13
N ARG A 54 7.50 14.84 -5.88
CA ARG A 54 6.34 13.99 -5.52
C ARG A 54 5.05 14.71 -5.86
N ARG A 55 5.00 16.01 -5.57
CA ARG A 55 3.90 16.91 -5.95
C ARG A 55 3.61 16.83 -7.45
N THR A 56 4.61 17.05 -8.31
CA THR A 56 4.41 17.00 -9.77
C THR A 56 3.97 15.62 -10.27
N ILE A 57 4.38 14.53 -9.63
CA ILE A 57 3.90 13.18 -10.01
C ILE A 57 2.41 13.04 -9.68
N ALA A 58 2.01 13.41 -8.46
CA ALA A 58 0.63 13.35 -8.03
C ALA A 58 -0.28 14.27 -8.87
N GLU A 59 0.14 15.52 -9.12
CA GLU A 59 -0.57 16.45 -10.01
C GLU A 59 -0.82 15.85 -11.39
N ARG A 60 0.20 15.25 -12.02
CA ARG A 60 0.06 14.61 -13.34
C ARG A 60 -0.89 13.43 -13.31
N ASN A 61 -0.80 12.59 -12.29
CA ASN A 61 -1.72 11.46 -12.16
C ASN A 61 -3.17 11.91 -11.98
N LEU A 62 -3.40 12.89 -11.11
CA LEU A 62 -4.74 13.44 -10.87
C LEU A 62 -5.31 14.10 -12.12
N ALA A 63 -4.49 14.82 -12.90
CA ALA A 63 -4.91 15.40 -14.17
C ALA A 63 -5.28 14.33 -15.22
N LEU A 64 -4.53 13.23 -15.27
CA LEU A 64 -4.80 12.12 -16.19
C LEU A 64 -6.03 11.30 -15.80
N CYS A 65 -6.24 11.08 -14.50
CA CYS A 65 -7.30 10.21 -14.00
C CYS A 65 -8.62 10.97 -13.76
N PHE A 66 -8.56 12.28 -13.55
CA PHE A 66 -9.75 13.13 -13.34
C PHE A 66 -9.73 14.34 -14.29
N PRO A 67 -9.75 14.12 -15.62
CA PRO A 67 -9.79 15.21 -16.59
C PRO A 67 -11.05 16.06 -16.46
N GLU A 68 -12.16 15.47 -15.99
CA GLU A 68 -13.46 16.12 -15.81
C GLU A 68 -13.48 17.15 -14.67
N LYS A 69 -12.52 17.09 -13.74
CA LYS A 69 -12.39 18.06 -12.66
C LYS A 69 -11.74 19.35 -13.15
N SER A 70 -12.17 20.49 -12.65
CA SER A 70 -11.47 21.76 -12.84
C SER A 70 -10.07 21.74 -12.20
N GLU A 71 -9.22 22.69 -12.58
CA GLU A 71 -7.89 22.83 -11.97
C GLU A 71 -7.95 23.12 -10.46
N SER A 72 -8.94 23.90 -10.01
CA SER A 72 -9.15 24.21 -8.60
C SER A 72 -9.56 22.97 -7.81
N GLU A 73 -10.47 22.14 -8.34
CA GLU A 73 -10.87 20.88 -7.73
C GLU A 73 -9.71 19.88 -7.66
N ARG A 74 -8.93 19.73 -8.73
CA ARG A 74 -7.71 18.89 -8.72
C ARG A 74 -6.68 19.39 -7.72
N SER A 75 -6.53 20.71 -7.58
CA SER A 75 -5.62 21.32 -6.60
C SER A 75 -6.10 21.09 -5.16
N ALA A 76 -7.40 21.15 -4.90
CA ALA A 76 -7.97 20.82 -3.60
C ALA A 76 -7.79 19.33 -3.28
N LEU A 77 -8.03 18.46 -4.25
CA LEU A 77 -7.81 17.01 -4.12
C LEU A 77 -6.33 16.68 -3.84
N LEU A 78 -5.40 17.34 -4.54
CA LEU A 78 -3.96 17.21 -4.28
C LEU A 78 -3.59 17.57 -2.84
N ARG A 79 -4.14 18.67 -2.31
CA ARG A 79 -3.90 19.08 -0.91
C ARG A 79 -4.41 18.02 0.06
N ARG A 80 -5.65 17.55 -0.10
CA ARG A 80 -6.22 16.46 0.71
C ARG A 80 -5.42 15.17 0.59
N ASN A 81 -4.90 14.87 -0.60
CA ASN A 81 -4.04 13.71 -0.80
C ASN A 81 -2.73 13.80 -0.03
N PHE A 82 -2.07 14.95 -0.07
CA PHE A 82 -0.83 15.15 0.69
C PHE A 82 -1.08 15.12 2.20
N GLU A 83 -2.18 15.69 2.67
CA GLU A 83 -2.64 15.53 4.06
C GLU A 83 -2.81 14.05 4.42
N SER A 84 -3.44 13.25 3.56
CA SER A 84 -3.59 11.80 3.76
C SER A 84 -2.25 11.07 3.81
N ASN A 85 -1.28 11.45 2.98
CA ASN A 85 0.09 10.90 3.02
C ASN A 85 0.81 11.26 4.33
N GLY A 86 0.59 12.46 4.87
CA GLY A 86 1.14 12.83 6.18
C GLY A 86 0.48 12.07 7.33
N ILE A 87 -0.85 11.84 7.26
CA ILE A 87 -1.57 10.97 8.20
C ILE A 87 -1.05 9.52 8.11
N ALA A 88 -0.71 9.01 6.93
CA ALA A 88 -0.14 7.68 6.75
C ALA A 88 1.13 7.43 7.61
N LEU A 89 1.94 8.46 7.82
CA LEU A 89 3.11 8.38 8.70
C LEU A 89 2.69 8.20 10.17
N MET A 90 1.64 8.89 10.59
CA MET A 90 1.08 8.72 11.93
C MET A 90 0.44 7.34 12.08
N GLU A 91 -0.30 6.89 11.07
CA GLU A 91 -0.91 5.56 11.01
C GLU A 91 0.09 4.42 11.09
N THR A 92 1.24 4.58 10.44
CA THR A 92 2.33 3.59 10.57
C THR A 92 2.84 3.53 12.02
N GLY A 93 2.94 4.69 12.69
CA GLY A 93 3.26 4.73 14.12
C GLY A 93 2.18 4.09 14.99
N MET A 94 0.90 4.35 14.69
CA MET A 94 -0.23 3.70 15.35
C MET A 94 -0.15 2.18 15.19
N ALA A 95 0.05 1.71 13.96
CA ALA A 95 0.14 0.31 13.60
C ALA A 95 1.23 -0.42 14.40
N TRP A 96 2.43 0.18 14.49
CA TRP A 96 3.58 -0.49 15.09
C TRP A 96 3.61 -0.36 16.63
N PHE A 97 3.12 0.76 17.18
CA PHE A 97 3.31 1.10 18.59
C PHE A 97 2.05 0.95 19.46
N ARG A 98 0.83 1.04 18.90
CA ARG A 98 -0.40 0.89 19.70
C ARG A 98 -0.74 -0.56 19.99
N SER A 99 -1.47 -0.74 21.09
CA SER A 99 -1.96 -2.06 21.51
C SER A 99 -3.15 -2.50 20.64
N SER A 100 -3.37 -3.81 20.57
CA SER A 100 -4.52 -4.42 19.89
C SER A 100 -5.84 -3.88 20.43
N ARG A 101 -5.94 -3.67 21.76
CA ARG A 101 -7.11 -3.06 22.42
C ARG A 101 -7.39 -1.65 21.91
N TRP A 102 -6.35 -0.84 21.69
CA TRP A 102 -6.51 0.48 21.11
C TRP A 102 -7.00 0.37 19.68
N LEU A 103 -6.36 -0.46 18.84
CA LEU A 103 -6.71 -0.62 17.42
C LEU A 103 -8.15 -1.13 17.21
N ARG A 104 -8.60 -2.14 17.97
CA ARG A 104 -9.97 -2.71 17.86
C ARG A 104 -11.08 -1.68 18.04
N LYS A 105 -10.82 -0.57 18.74
CA LYS A 105 -11.80 0.52 18.93
C LYS A 105 -11.79 1.57 17.80
N ARG A 106 -11.12 1.31 16.67
CA ARG A 106 -10.96 2.29 15.58
C ARG A 106 -11.36 1.76 14.22
N PHE A 107 -11.72 0.49 14.09
CA PHE A 107 -12.15 -0.03 12.80
C PHE A 107 -13.40 -0.89 12.92
N THR A 108 -14.20 -0.87 11.87
CA THR A 108 -15.19 -1.90 11.57
C THR A 108 -14.68 -2.75 10.41
N ILE A 109 -15.15 -3.99 10.33
CA ILE A 109 -14.84 -4.91 9.23
C ILE A 109 -16.12 -5.47 8.65
N GLU A 110 -16.22 -5.44 7.33
CA GLU A 110 -17.34 -5.92 6.52
C GLU A 110 -16.80 -6.95 5.51
N GLY A 111 -17.53 -8.06 5.29
CA GLY A 111 -17.17 -9.08 4.29
C GLY A 111 -16.13 -10.10 4.74
N LEU A 112 -15.91 -10.28 6.05
CA LEU A 112 -14.91 -11.22 6.58
C LEU A 112 -15.18 -12.68 6.17
N GLU A 113 -16.45 -13.01 5.94
CA GLU A 113 -16.94 -14.29 5.44
C GLU A 113 -16.29 -14.70 4.10
N HIS A 114 -15.89 -13.73 3.26
CA HIS A 114 -15.20 -13.99 1.99
C HIS A 114 -13.77 -14.51 2.16
N LEU A 115 -13.19 -14.40 3.36
CA LEU A 115 -11.89 -14.99 3.71
C LEU A 115 -12.03 -16.28 4.53
N GLN A 116 -13.05 -16.35 5.39
CA GLN A 116 -13.28 -17.51 6.25
C GLN A 116 -13.73 -18.73 5.46
N GLY A 117 -14.69 -18.58 4.54
CA GLY A 117 -15.21 -19.70 3.74
C GLY A 117 -14.13 -20.42 2.93
N PRO A 118 -13.25 -19.73 2.18
CA PRO A 118 -12.13 -20.37 1.48
C PRO A 118 -11.15 -21.08 2.43
N ALA A 119 -10.85 -20.47 3.57
CA ALA A 119 -9.94 -21.05 4.57
C ALA A 119 -10.48 -22.39 5.12
N GLU A 120 -11.78 -22.48 5.41
CA GLU A 120 -12.44 -23.72 5.87
C GLU A 120 -12.36 -24.84 4.84
N ARG A 121 -12.36 -24.51 3.54
CA ARG A 121 -12.21 -25.48 2.44
C ARG A 121 -10.76 -25.78 2.07
N GLY A 122 -9.79 -25.22 2.80
CA GLY A 122 -8.37 -25.32 2.45
C GLY A 122 -8.00 -24.63 1.14
N GLN A 123 -8.83 -23.69 0.68
CA GLN A 123 -8.64 -22.95 -0.57
C GLN A 123 -7.90 -21.65 -0.30
N GLY A 124 -6.79 -21.42 -1.01
CA GLY A 124 -5.99 -20.21 -0.83
C GLY A 124 -6.73 -18.94 -1.26
N VAL A 125 -6.27 -17.80 -0.77
CA VAL A 125 -6.81 -16.50 -1.16
C VAL A 125 -5.68 -15.56 -1.57
N VAL A 126 -5.74 -15.04 -2.79
CA VAL A 126 -4.98 -13.86 -3.20
C VAL A 126 -5.76 -12.65 -2.70
N MET A 127 -5.34 -12.08 -1.59
CA MET A 127 -5.98 -10.92 -1.01
C MET A 127 -5.54 -9.68 -1.79
N LEU A 128 -6.38 -9.29 -2.77
CA LEU A 128 -6.10 -8.23 -3.73
C LEU A 128 -6.17 -6.87 -3.03
N ALA A 129 -5.00 -6.28 -2.86
CA ALA A 129 -4.77 -5.04 -2.16
C ALA A 129 -4.44 -3.89 -3.12
N MET A 130 -4.44 -2.68 -2.58
CA MET A 130 -4.03 -1.47 -3.29
C MET A 130 -3.20 -0.58 -2.37
N HIS A 131 -2.31 0.23 -2.95
CA HIS A 131 -1.50 1.20 -2.23
C HIS A 131 -2.31 2.46 -1.90
N PHE A 132 -3.27 2.32 -0.99
CA PHE A 132 -3.86 3.45 -0.27
C PHE A 132 -2.95 3.88 0.87
N THR A 133 -3.11 5.12 1.35
CA THR A 133 -2.31 5.71 2.42
C THR A 133 -2.48 4.97 3.75
N THR A 134 -3.60 4.28 3.93
CA THR A 134 -3.98 3.50 5.12
C THR A 134 -3.34 2.10 5.17
N LEU A 135 -2.41 1.79 4.26
CA LEU A 135 -1.84 0.46 4.06
C LEU A 135 -1.31 -0.19 5.36
N GLU A 136 -0.43 0.49 6.11
CA GLU A 136 0.22 -0.09 7.28
C GLU A 136 -0.75 -0.35 8.43
N ILE A 137 -1.68 0.57 8.70
CA ILE A 137 -2.68 0.38 9.75
C ILE A 137 -3.72 -0.66 9.34
N GLY A 138 -4.08 -0.69 8.05
CA GLY A 138 -4.93 -1.71 7.45
C GLY A 138 -4.39 -3.13 7.61
N ALA A 139 -3.09 -3.31 7.43
CA ALA A 139 -2.43 -4.60 7.66
C ALA A 139 -2.59 -5.09 9.10
N GLN A 140 -2.58 -4.18 10.09
CA GLN A 140 -2.80 -4.54 11.49
C GLN A 140 -4.27 -4.84 11.79
N PHE A 141 -5.22 -4.14 11.17
CA PHE A 141 -6.64 -4.48 11.27
C PHE A 141 -6.92 -5.89 10.73
N MET A 142 -6.31 -6.23 9.58
CA MET A 142 -6.39 -7.59 9.03
C MET A 142 -5.73 -8.59 9.97
N SER A 143 -4.51 -8.34 10.45
CA SER A 143 -3.82 -9.24 11.39
C SER A 143 -4.63 -9.54 12.67
N LEU A 144 -5.44 -8.59 13.12
CA LEU A 144 -6.32 -8.74 14.29
C LEU A 144 -7.64 -9.48 14.01
N SER A 145 -7.96 -9.73 12.75
CA SER A 145 -9.26 -10.23 12.28
C SER A 145 -9.15 -11.55 11.50
N HIS A 146 -8.07 -11.76 10.73
CA HIS A 146 -7.81 -12.96 9.96
C HIS A 146 -6.30 -13.11 9.67
N PRO A 147 -5.71 -14.32 9.77
CA PRO A 147 -4.32 -14.53 9.39
C PRO A 147 -4.10 -14.24 7.89
N VAL A 148 -3.27 -13.23 7.59
CA VAL A 148 -2.90 -12.87 6.22
C VAL A 148 -1.38 -12.80 6.11
N ASP A 149 -0.83 -13.49 5.12
CA ASP A 149 0.59 -13.48 4.84
C ASP A 149 1.00 -12.23 4.09
N GLY A 150 2.04 -11.56 4.58
CA GLY A 150 2.50 -10.28 4.07
C GLY A 150 3.73 -10.39 3.16
N MET A 151 3.85 -9.45 2.23
CA MET A 151 5.11 -9.22 1.50
C MET A 151 6.02 -8.24 2.25
N TYR A 152 7.32 -8.49 2.17
CA TYR A 152 8.34 -7.71 2.83
C TYR A 152 9.55 -7.40 1.94
N ARG A 153 10.13 -6.23 2.18
CA ARG A 153 11.38 -5.79 1.59
C ARG A 153 12.29 -5.29 2.72
N PRO A 154 13.45 -5.92 2.93
CA PRO A 154 14.41 -5.47 3.94
C PRO A 154 14.81 -4.01 3.75
N HIS A 155 14.92 -3.30 4.87
CA HIS A 155 15.43 -1.93 4.92
C HIS A 155 16.95 -1.94 5.08
N LYS A 156 17.64 -0.99 4.44
CA LYS A 156 19.12 -0.94 4.47
C LYS A 156 19.69 -0.62 5.86
N ASN A 157 18.94 0.14 6.66
CA ASN A 157 19.27 0.41 8.06
C ASN A 157 18.73 -0.73 8.94
N PRO A 158 19.59 -1.50 9.63
CA PRO A 158 19.19 -2.67 10.43
C PRO A 158 18.27 -2.36 11.60
N VAL A 159 18.37 -1.18 12.23
CA VAL A 159 17.44 -0.80 13.32
C VAL A 159 16.04 -0.57 12.75
N TYR A 160 15.95 0.14 11.62
CA TYR A 160 14.67 0.33 10.95
C TYR A 160 14.07 -0.99 10.48
N ASP A 161 14.90 -1.87 9.91
CA ASP A 161 14.52 -3.22 9.49
C ASP A 161 13.90 -4.01 10.65
N TYR A 162 14.60 -4.07 11.79
CA TYR A 162 14.12 -4.70 13.02
C TYR A 162 12.80 -4.10 13.51
N MET A 163 12.71 -2.77 13.59
CA MET A 163 11.50 -2.08 14.07
C MET A 163 10.29 -2.30 13.15
N GLN A 164 10.51 -2.26 11.82
CA GLN A 164 9.46 -2.54 10.84
C GLN A 164 8.93 -3.96 10.98
N ARG A 165 9.82 -4.96 11.07
CA ARG A 165 9.42 -6.36 11.24
C ARG A 165 8.69 -6.57 12.55
N LYS A 166 9.25 -6.09 13.66
CA LYS A 166 8.64 -6.20 14.99
C LYS A 166 7.25 -5.55 15.03
N GLY A 167 7.09 -4.38 14.40
CA GLY A 167 5.81 -3.69 14.30
C GLY A 167 4.78 -4.48 13.48
N ARG A 168 5.18 -5.01 12.32
CA ARG A 168 4.29 -5.74 11.42
C ARG A 168 3.85 -7.11 11.95
N GLU A 169 4.76 -7.83 12.62
CA GLU A 169 4.51 -9.17 13.18
C GLU A 169 3.83 -9.11 14.57
N ARG A 170 3.61 -7.91 15.13
CA ARG A 170 3.15 -7.73 16.52
C ARG A 170 1.77 -8.34 16.79
N HIS A 171 0.84 -8.19 15.85
CA HIS A 171 -0.57 -8.57 16.03
C HIS A 171 -0.97 -9.81 15.22
N GLY A 172 -0.10 -10.32 14.36
CA GLY A 172 -0.36 -11.49 13.49
C GLY A 172 0.48 -12.68 13.90
N ALA A 173 0.11 -13.37 14.99
CA ALA A 173 0.87 -14.51 15.51
C ALA A 173 1.01 -15.66 14.49
N ASP A 174 -0.02 -15.85 13.67
CA ASP A 174 -0.12 -16.90 12.67
C ASP A 174 0.13 -16.41 11.24
N SER A 175 0.61 -15.17 11.06
CA SER A 175 0.95 -14.60 9.76
C SER A 175 2.41 -14.86 9.41
N GLU A 176 2.66 -15.34 8.18
CA GLU A 176 4.00 -15.44 7.61
C GLU A 176 4.35 -14.15 6.83
N VAL A 177 5.64 -13.83 6.81
CA VAL A 177 6.17 -12.73 6.01
C VAL A 177 7.10 -13.31 4.95
N PHE A 178 6.78 -13.06 3.69
CA PHE A 178 7.57 -13.48 2.54
C PHE A 178 8.39 -12.31 2.00
N GLN A 179 9.64 -12.56 1.63
CA GLN A 179 10.34 -11.57 0.82
C GLN A 179 9.63 -11.45 -0.51
N ARG A 180 9.52 -10.24 -1.06
CA ARG A 180 8.87 -10.01 -2.36
C ARG A 180 9.37 -10.94 -3.49
N LYS A 181 10.64 -11.35 -3.45
CA LYS A 181 11.25 -12.26 -4.43
C LYS A 181 10.89 -13.74 -4.24
N ASP A 182 10.29 -14.11 -3.11
CA ASP A 182 9.93 -15.49 -2.77
C ASP A 182 8.56 -15.89 -3.35
N VAL A 183 8.48 -15.87 -4.69
CA VAL A 183 7.26 -16.24 -5.43
C VAL A 183 6.87 -17.70 -5.13
N ARG A 184 7.85 -18.58 -4.96
CA ARG A 184 7.60 -20.01 -4.66
C ARG A 184 7.01 -20.19 -3.26
N GLY A 185 7.49 -19.46 -2.26
CA GLY A 185 6.94 -19.46 -0.90
C GLY A 185 5.48 -19.04 -0.87
N MET A 186 5.16 -17.94 -1.54
CA MET A 186 3.77 -17.45 -1.64
C MET A 186 2.85 -18.45 -2.34
N LEU A 187 3.29 -19.08 -3.44
CA LEU A 187 2.51 -20.12 -4.11
C LEU A 187 2.27 -21.34 -3.23
N ARG A 188 3.27 -21.76 -2.41
CA ARG A 188 3.08 -22.83 -1.44
C ARG A 188 2.10 -22.42 -0.34
N ALA A 189 2.14 -21.18 0.14
CA ALA A 189 1.19 -20.67 1.12
C ALA A 189 -0.25 -20.74 0.59
N LEU A 190 -0.49 -20.25 -0.63
CA LEU A 190 -1.79 -20.33 -1.29
C LEU A 190 -2.29 -21.77 -1.43
N LYS A 191 -1.44 -22.70 -1.87
CA LYS A 191 -1.80 -24.12 -1.98
C LYS A 191 -2.12 -24.80 -0.65
N ARG A 192 -1.70 -24.21 0.48
CA ARG A 192 -2.02 -24.66 1.85
C ARG A 192 -3.26 -23.98 2.41
N GLY A 193 -4.06 -23.30 1.59
CA GLY A 193 -5.28 -22.63 2.03
C GLY A 193 -5.06 -21.27 2.70
N ARG A 194 -3.86 -20.69 2.61
CA ARG A 194 -3.55 -19.41 3.28
C ARG A 194 -3.97 -18.21 2.44
N ALA A 195 -4.31 -17.12 3.10
CA ALA A 195 -4.48 -15.81 2.47
C ALA A 195 -3.13 -15.11 2.31
N VAL A 196 -2.80 -14.64 1.10
CA VAL A 196 -1.57 -13.90 0.80
C VAL A 196 -1.93 -12.51 0.27
N TRP A 197 -1.42 -11.48 0.94
CA TRP A 197 -1.56 -10.09 0.54
C TRP A 197 -0.80 -9.79 -0.74
N TYR A 198 -1.47 -9.21 -1.75
CA TYR A 198 -0.85 -8.85 -3.02
C TYR A 198 -1.42 -7.56 -3.61
N ALA A 199 -0.56 -6.59 -3.93
CA ALA A 199 -0.95 -5.31 -4.55
C ALA A 199 -0.35 -5.14 -5.96
N PRO A 200 -1.17 -5.21 -7.04
CA PRO A 200 -0.72 -5.11 -8.43
C PRO A 200 -0.77 -3.68 -9.02
N ASP A 201 -1.19 -2.68 -8.25
CA ASP A 201 -1.46 -1.31 -8.68
C ASP A 201 -0.20 -0.41 -8.85
N GLN A 202 0.99 -1.00 -8.91
CA GLN A 202 2.24 -0.28 -9.21
C GLN A 202 2.83 -0.66 -10.57
N ASP A 203 3.53 0.29 -11.19
CA ASP A 203 4.22 0.09 -12.45
C ASP A 203 5.58 -0.60 -12.23
N TYR A 204 5.65 -1.88 -12.61
CA TYR A 204 6.88 -2.68 -12.64
C TYR A 204 7.40 -2.92 -14.07
N GLY A 205 6.81 -2.25 -15.05
CA GLY A 205 7.08 -2.45 -16.48
C GLY A 205 6.47 -3.72 -17.07
N ILE A 206 6.57 -3.87 -18.39
CA ILE A 206 5.91 -4.94 -19.15
C ILE A 206 6.62 -6.30 -19.11
N LYS A 207 7.79 -6.40 -18.46
CA LYS A 207 8.48 -7.70 -18.32
C LYS A 207 7.69 -8.67 -17.44
N GLN A 208 6.81 -8.16 -16.58
CA GLN A 208 6.00 -8.93 -15.64
C GLN A 208 4.52 -8.53 -15.72
N GLY A 209 4.10 -7.94 -16.85
CA GLY A 209 2.79 -7.34 -16.97
C GLY A 209 2.41 -7.01 -18.41
N VAL A 210 1.16 -6.64 -18.58
CA VAL A 210 0.55 -6.27 -19.86
C VAL A 210 0.05 -4.82 -19.79
N PHE A 211 -0.18 -4.20 -20.94
CA PHE A 211 -0.87 -2.91 -20.97
C PHE A 211 -2.37 -3.15 -20.85
N ALA A 212 -2.93 -2.74 -19.72
CA ALA A 212 -4.38 -2.73 -19.48
C ALA A 212 -4.85 -1.30 -19.20
N PRO A 213 -6.07 -0.93 -19.63
CA PRO A 213 -6.62 0.39 -19.36
C PRO A 213 -6.80 0.62 -17.85
N LEU A 214 -6.47 1.83 -17.40
CA LEU A 214 -6.76 2.35 -16.07
C LEU A 214 -7.02 3.85 -16.21
N PHE A 215 -8.24 4.30 -15.92
CA PHE A 215 -8.74 5.65 -16.26
C PHE A 215 -8.58 5.98 -17.76
N GLY A 216 -8.83 4.99 -18.62
CA GLY A 216 -8.64 5.12 -20.07
C GLY A 216 -7.18 5.20 -20.53
N GLN A 217 -6.20 5.17 -19.62
CA GLN A 217 -4.78 5.22 -19.94
C GLN A 217 -4.17 3.82 -20.03
N PRO A 218 -3.27 3.54 -21.00
CA PRO A 218 -2.54 2.28 -21.02
C PRO A 218 -1.57 2.23 -19.83
N ALA A 219 -1.85 1.35 -18.88
CA ALA A 219 -1.06 1.17 -17.67
C ALA A 219 -0.38 -0.20 -17.69
N ALA A 220 0.95 -0.21 -17.49
CA ALA A 220 1.69 -1.45 -17.27
C ALA A 220 1.19 -2.09 -15.97
N THR A 221 0.44 -3.17 -16.11
CA THR A 221 -0.31 -3.82 -15.04
C THR A 221 0.22 -5.24 -14.89
N VAL A 222 0.65 -5.58 -13.68
CA VAL A 222 1.29 -6.88 -13.45
C VAL A 222 0.29 -8.02 -13.49
N THR A 223 0.70 -9.14 -14.10
CA THR A 223 -0.15 -10.32 -14.28
C THR A 223 0.00 -11.32 -13.13
N GLY A 224 0.68 -10.91 -12.05
CA GLY A 224 0.91 -11.71 -10.87
C GLY A 224 -0.38 -12.18 -10.19
N THR A 225 -1.45 -11.37 -10.20
CA THR A 225 -2.76 -11.77 -9.65
C THR A 225 -3.28 -13.04 -10.33
N SER A 226 -3.34 -13.03 -11.67
CA SER A 226 -3.74 -14.19 -12.48
C SER A 226 -2.86 -15.41 -12.20
N ARG A 227 -1.55 -15.21 -12.19
CA ARG A 227 -0.58 -16.30 -11.93
C ARG A 227 -0.74 -16.90 -10.54
N PHE A 228 -0.90 -16.08 -9.50
CA PHE A 228 -1.07 -16.54 -8.13
C PHE A 228 -2.39 -17.29 -7.97
N ALA A 229 -3.48 -16.77 -8.54
CA ALA A 229 -4.78 -17.43 -8.50
C ALA A 229 -4.74 -18.80 -9.19
N ARG A 230 -4.21 -18.86 -10.43
CA ARG A 230 -4.13 -20.10 -11.22
C ARG A 230 -3.22 -21.15 -10.60
N VAL A 231 -1.97 -20.80 -10.30
CA VAL A 231 -0.98 -21.77 -9.81
C VAL A 231 -1.20 -22.10 -8.33
N GLY A 232 -1.67 -21.13 -7.55
CA GLY A 232 -2.00 -21.29 -6.14
C GLY A 232 -3.35 -21.95 -5.87
N ARG A 233 -4.18 -22.18 -6.91
CA ARG A 233 -5.58 -22.64 -6.79
C ARG A 233 -6.38 -21.79 -5.80
N ALA A 234 -6.20 -20.48 -5.93
CA ALA A 234 -6.66 -19.50 -4.97
C ALA A 234 -7.72 -18.58 -5.57
N GLN A 235 -8.67 -18.15 -4.74
CA GLN A 235 -9.64 -17.10 -5.11
C GLN A 235 -8.97 -15.72 -5.03
N VAL A 236 -9.40 -14.79 -5.87
CA VAL A 236 -8.97 -13.39 -5.80
C VAL A 236 -10.01 -12.62 -5.00
N VAL A 237 -9.67 -12.23 -3.78
CA VAL A 237 -10.59 -11.53 -2.87
C VAL A 237 -10.08 -10.11 -2.65
N PRO A 238 -10.76 -9.09 -3.20
CA PRO A 238 -10.34 -7.71 -3.03
C PRO A 238 -10.65 -7.18 -1.63
N TYR A 239 -9.85 -6.23 -1.17
CA TYR A 239 -10.19 -5.48 0.04
C TYR A 239 -9.70 -4.03 -0.03
N ILE A 240 -10.35 -3.16 0.73
CA ILE A 240 -9.97 -1.76 0.93
C ILE A 240 -10.01 -1.40 2.41
N VAL A 241 -9.15 -0.45 2.80
CA VAL A 241 -9.18 0.19 4.10
C VAL A 241 -9.36 1.68 3.90
N THR A 242 -10.50 2.20 4.33
CA THR A 242 -10.85 3.61 4.19
C THR A 242 -10.76 4.29 5.54
N ARG A 243 -10.01 5.39 5.63
CA ARG A 243 -10.09 6.29 6.78
C ARG A 243 -11.38 7.09 6.66
N LEU A 244 -12.22 7.02 7.70
CA LEU A 244 -13.49 7.74 7.75
C LEU A 244 -13.25 9.21 8.12
N GLU A 245 -14.18 10.06 7.68
CA GLU A 245 -14.12 11.50 7.92
C GLU A 245 -14.15 11.84 9.42
N GLU A 246 -13.71 13.05 9.74
CA GLU A 246 -13.76 13.65 11.09
C GLU A 246 -13.07 12.87 12.23
N GLY A 247 -12.34 11.81 11.89
CA GLY A 247 -11.74 10.91 12.88
C GLY A 247 -12.72 9.90 13.46
N ALA A 248 -13.75 9.51 12.71
CA ALA A 248 -14.66 8.41 13.07
C ALA A 248 -13.99 7.02 13.07
N GLY A 249 -12.74 6.92 12.58
CA GLY A 249 -11.96 5.69 12.56
C GLY A 249 -11.76 5.19 11.14
N TYR A 250 -11.91 3.89 10.94
CA TYR A 250 -11.61 3.19 9.70
C TYR A 250 -12.69 2.18 9.36
N ARG A 251 -12.92 1.97 8.07
CA ARG A 251 -13.70 0.84 7.57
C ARG A 251 -12.78 -0.08 6.79
N VAL A 252 -12.75 -1.35 7.16
CA VAL A 252 -12.18 -2.42 6.35
C VAL A 252 -13.33 -3.07 5.60
N LYS A 253 -13.27 -3.06 4.27
CA LYS A 253 -14.26 -3.73 3.44
C LYS A 253 -13.57 -4.78 2.59
N ILE A 254 -13.95 -6.03 2.81
CA ILE A 254 -13.58 -7.18 2.00
C ILE A 254 -14.73 -7.41 1.02
N TYR A 255 -14.41 -7.52 -0.27
CA TYR A 255 -15.40 -7.69 -1.31
C TYR A 255 -15.57 -9.17 -1.65
N PRO A 256 -16.68 -9.56 -2.30
CA PRO A 256 -16.79 -10.88 -2.89
C PRO A 256 -15.60 -11.19 -3.81
N PRO A 257 -15.26 -12.48 -3.99
CA PRO A 257 -14.23 -12.88 -4.94
C PRO A 257 -14.53 -12.36 -6.35
N ILE A 258 -13.48 -12.00 -7.10
CA ILE A 258 -13.59 -11.79 -8.55
C ILE A 258 -13.51 -13.17 -9.20
N GLU A 259 -14.67 -13.80 -9.40
CA GLU A 259 -14.79 -15.19 -9.84
C GLU A 259 -14.21 -15.44 -11.23
N GLU A 260 -14.15 -14.40 -12.07
CA GLU A 260 -13.61 -14.47 -13.41
C GLU A 260 -12.07 -14.57 -13.44
N ILE A 261 -11.38 -14.35 -12.32
CA ILE A 261 -9.92 -14.49 -12.23
C ILE A 261 -9.55 -15.79 -11.49
N PRO A 262 -8.76 -16.68 -12.12
CA PRO A 262 -8.05 -16.52 -13.39
C PRO A 262 -8.91 -16.92 -14.60
N SER A 263 -8.99 -16.06 -15.62
CA SER A 263 -9.77 -16.37 -16.84
C SER A 263 -9.01 -17.21 -17.88
N GLY A 264 -7.69 -17.34 -17.72
CA GLY A 264 -6.79 -17.92 -18.73
C GLY A 264 -6.18 -16.87 -19.68
N ASP A 265 -6.71 -15.65 -19.69
CA ASP A 265 -6.17 -14.50 -20.44
C ASP A 265 -5.64 -13.43 -19.47
N GLU A 266 -4.32 -13.21 -19.51
CA GLU A 266 -3.63 -12.26 -18.64
C GLU A 266 -4.08 -10.79 -18.85
N LEU A 267 -4.47 -10.42 -20.07
CA LEU A 267 -4.99 -9.08 -20.37
C LEU A 267 -6.40 -8.90 -19.79
N LYS A 268 -7.27 -9.89 -19.98
CA LYS A 268 -8.62 -9.87 -19.41
C LYS A 268 -8.57 -9.75 -17.88
N ASP A 269 -7.72 -10.54 -17.22
CA ASP A 269 -7.55 -10.49 -15.76
C ASP A 269 -6.99 -9.13 -15.31
N ALA A 270 -6.04 -8.56 -16.05
CA ALA A 270 -5.48 -7.24 -15.75
C ALA A 270 -6.50 -6.10 -15.92
N VAL A 271 -7.42 -6.21 -16.90
CA VAL A 271 -8.53 -5.27 -17.10
C VAL A 271 -9.46 -5.31 -15.88
N LEU A 272 -9.89 -6.50 -15.44
CA LEU A 272 -10.76 -6.67 -14.28
C LEU A 272 -10.13 -6.09 -13.00
N VAL A 273 -8.84 -6.35 -12.78
CA VAL A 273 -8.08 -5.75 -11.67
C VAL A 273 -8.09 -4.23 -11.77
N ASN A 274 -7.76 -3.66 -12.93
CA ASN A 274 -7.72 -2.21 -13.08
C ASN A 274 -9.10 -1.55 -12.96
N GLN A 275 -10.18 -2.20 -13.42
CA GLN A 275 -11.54 -1.71 -13.24
C GLN A 275 -11.92 -1.65 -11.76
N PHE A 276 -11.59 -2.70 -10.99
CA PHE A 276 -11.77 -2.69 -9.54
C PHE A 276 -10.96 -1.56 -8.90
N VAL A 277 -9.66 -1.44 -9.24
CA VAL A 277 -8.77 -0.40 -8.72
C VAL A 277 -9.29 1.00 -9.05
N GLU A 278 -9.71 1.24 -10.29
CA GLU A 278 -10.28 2.51 -10.75
C GLU A 278 -11.50 2.91 -9.93
N ALA A 279 -12.46 1.99 -9.75
CA ALA A 279 -13.67 2.26 -8.98
C ALA A 279 -13.33 2.69 -7.54
N ARG A 280 -12.39 1.99 -6.89
CA ARG A 280 -11.95 2.32 -5.53
C ARG A 280 -11.18 3.64 -5.45
N MET A 281 -10.37 3.94 -6.47
CA MET A 281 -9.68 5.23 -6.59
C MET A 281 -10.66 6.38 -6.79
N ARG A 282 -11.80 6.17 -7.45
CA ARG A 282 -12.87 7.18 -7.58
C ARG A 282 -13.64 7.40 -6.29
N GLU A 283 -13.85 6.36 -5.49
CA GLU A 283 -14.55 6.44 -4.20
C GLU A 283 -13.76 7.22 -3.15
N ASN A 284 -12.44 7.02 -3.05
CA ASN A 284 -11.59 7.65 -2.02
C ASN A 284 -10.31 8.26 -2.63
N PRO A 285 -10.41 9.20 -3.58
CA PRO A 285 -9.29 9.65 -4.40
C PRO A 285 -8.20 10.32 -3.59
N GLU A 286 -8.51 10.99 -2.48
CA GLU A 286 -7.53 11.60 -1.61
C GLU A 286 -6.70 10.58 -0.82
N GLN A 287 -7.14 9.33 -0.71
CA GLN A 287 -6.44 8.31 0.08
C GLN A 287 -5.56 7.39 -0.77
N TYR A 288 -5.58 7.49 -2.11
CA TYR A 288 -4.70 6.71 -2.96
C TYR A 288 -3.26 7.27 -3.00
N MET A 289 -2.24 6.43 -3.17
CA MET A 289 -0.84 6.86 -3.14
C MET A 289 -0.37 7.43 -4.50
N TRP A 290 -0.95 8.57 -4.90
CA TRP A 290 -0.68 9.27 -6.17
C TRP A 290 0.78 9.72 -6.37
N VAL A 291 1.63 9.63 -5.35
CA VAL A 291 3.05 9.97 -5.42
C VAL A 291 3.92 8.93 -6.17
N HIS A 292 3.31 7.81 -6.58
CA HIS A 292 3.89 6.81 -7.47
C HIS A 292 3.71 7.16 -8.95
N ARG A 293 4.69 6.77 -9.77
CA ARG A 293 4.62 6.96 -11.22
C ARG A 293 3.85 5.79 -11.85
N ARG A 294 2.51 5.80 -11.74
CA ARG A 294 1.63 4.70 -12.16
C ARG A 294 1.69 4.41 -13.67
N PHE A 295 1.97 5.44 -14.48
CA PHE A 295 2.00 5.36 -15.95
C PHE A 295 3.42 5.61 -16.50
N LYS A 296 4.45 5.09 -15.83
CA LYS A 296 5.86 5.39 -16.16
C LYS A 296 6.29 4.65 -17.42
N THR A 297 5.87 3.40 -17.53
CA THR A 297 6.06 2.53 -18.67
C THR A 297 4.94 2.82 -19.66
N ARG A 298 5.31 3.14 -20.91
CA ARG A 298 4.38 3.46 -21.99
C ARG A 298 4.52 2.48 -23.14
N PRO A 299 3.48 2.30 -23.97
CA PRO A 299 3.59 1.59 -25.23
C PRO A 299 4.73 2.13 -26.10
N PRO A 300 5.35 1.31 -26.96
CA PRO A 300 6.37 1.77 -27.89
C PRO A 300 5.88 2.97 -28.72
N GLY A 301 6.71 4.01 -28.83
CA GLY A 301 6.40 5.24 -29.58
C GLY A 301 5.66 6.32 -28.77
N GLU A 302 5.11 6.00 -27.60
CA GLU A 302 4.41 7.01 -26.78
C GLU A 302 5.34 7.85 -25.89
N PRO A 303 5.04 9.15 -25.69
CA PRO A 303 5.86 10.04 -24.88
C PRO A 303 5.77 9.72 -23.37
N GLY A 304 6.86 9.96 -22.65
CA GLY A 304 6.93 9.72 -21.22
C GLY A 304 6.15 10.75 -20.39
N ILE A 305 5.13 10.28 -19.67
CA ILE A 305 4.25 11.12 -18.83
C ILE A 305 5.00 11.90 -17.74
N TYR A 306 6.16 11.44 -17.25
CA TYR A 306 6.87 12.05 -16.11
C TYR A 306 8.23 12.69 -16.44
N ASP A 307 8.57 12.90 -17.71
CA ASP A 307 9.95 13.26 -18.09
C ASP A 307 10.44 14.63 -17.55
N GLY A 308 9.52 15.59 -17.39
CA GLY A 308 9.82 16.87 -16.73
C GLY A 308 10.32 16.73 -15.28
N VAL A 309 9.90 15.67 -14.58
CA VAL A 309 10.36 15.37 -13.21
C VAL A 309 11.82 14.89 -13.18
N ARG A 310 12.26 14.14 -14.20
CA ARG A 310 13.64 13.65 -14.30
C ARG A 310 14.61 14.79 -14.58
N LYS A 311 14.25 15.72 -15.46
CA LYS A 311 15.08 16.89 -15.82
C LYS A 311 15.35 17.80 -14.60
N ARG A 312 14.33 18.11 -13.79
CA ARG A 312 14.48 18.92 -12.55
C ARG A 312 15.41 18.29 -11.51
N LYS A 313 15.40 16.95 -11.35
CA LYS A 313 16.33 16.24 -10.44
C LYS A 313 17.78 16.32 -10.91
N LYS A 314 18.04 16.18 -12.21
CA LYS A 314 19.41 16.31 -12.77
C LYS A 314 19.95 17.73 -12.58
N LYS A 315 19.13 18.78 -12.83
CA LYS A 315 19.53 20.17 -12.63
C LYS A 315 19.85 20.48 -11.16
N ARG A 316 19.03 20.05 -10.20
CA ARG A 316 19.31 20.22 -8.76
C ARG A 316 20.61 19.56 -8.30
N ARG A 317 20.92 18.36 -8.82
CA ARG A 317 22.19 17.67 -8.49
C ARG A 317 23.42 18.37 -9.05
N LYS A 318 23.31 19.02 -10.20
CA LYS A 318 24.40 19.82 -10.81
C LYS A 318 24.65 21.16 -10.12
N VAL A 319 23.73 21.63 -9.28
CA VAL A 319 23.84 22.91 -8.55
C VAL A 319 24.24 22.69 -7.08
N ALA A 320 24.12 21.46 -6.58
CA ALA A 320 24.40 21.09 -5.19
C ALA A 320 25.68 20.24 -5.03
N GLY A 321 26.45 20.07 -6.09
CA GLY A 321 27.78 19.48 -6.10
C GLY A 321 28.66 20.33 -6.99
#